data_AF-A0A1H3FTI6-F1
#
_entry.id   AF-A0A1H3FTI6-F1
#
_cell.length_a   1.000
_cell.length_b   1.000
_cell.length_c   1.000
_cell.angle_alpha   90.00
_cell.angle_beta   90.00
_cell.angle_gamma   90.00
#
_symmetry.space_group_name_H-M   'P 1'
#
loop_
_entity.id
_entity.type
_entity.pdbx_description
1 polymer ?
#
loop_
_entity_poly.entity_id
_entity_poly.type
_entity_poly.pdbx_seq_one_letter_code
_entity_poly.pdbx_strand_id
1 'polypeptide(L)'
;MIKVLMFDLGGTLARNRVLLPHAAASVAACGSFITKDGSPLESCLVSDFVLADPFESDKVVAIFSEYLQILTTLGLRDLFQPVERRVTLSTHANIMKPDRRVFELALERLGSTATLTECLFITENAGHIAAARALGMMCLQFGIDGPDGFTDWADGLLKIALNIDPAGIENITTALGVLGDAEGLAEIQHVAVDGNVVSAEAQALVTLDDSSLGELDGLHVQMPAKIKLDLQRPKPKVQVQTPEDAKTEATAFVRSLQAHGKLGGRSSLLGPPTHEVETDTVGRRILRRKGFD
;
A
#
# COMPACT_ATOMS: atom_id res chain seq x y z
N MET A 1 -22.11 3.44 -4.29
CA MET A 1 -20.77 3.48 -4.93
C MET A 1 -19.90 4.34 -4.03
N ILE A 2 -18.63 3.97 -3.82
CA ILE A 2 -17.72 4.82 -3.06
C ILE A 2 -17.16 5.93 -3.93
N LYS A 3 -17.21 7.16 -3.40
CA LYS A 3 -16.64 8.37 -4.00
C LYS A 3 -15.57 9.00 -3.13
N VAL A 4 -15.67 8.81 -1.81
CA VAL A 4 -14.76 9.42 -0.83
C VAL A 4 -14.18 8.37 0.09
N LEU A 5 -12.87 8.39 0.26
CA LEU A 5 -12.13 7.59 1.23
C LEU A 5 -11.72 8.45 2.42
N MET A 6 -12.18 8.10 3.61
CA MET A 6 -11.90 8.80 4.85
C MET A 6 -10.96 7.96 5.72
N PHE A 7 -9.82 8.54 6.09
CA PHE A 7 -8.83 7.90 6.93
C PHE A 7 -8.84 8.48 8.35
N ASP A 8 -8.73 7.62 9.36
CA ASP A 8 -8.22 8.03 10.66
C ASP A 8 -6.69 8.09 10.67
N LEU A 9 -6.08 8.79 11.63
CA LEU A 9 -4.63 8.83 11.81
C LEU A 9 -4.18 7.87 12.93
N GLY A 10 -4.56 8.19 14.17
CA GLY A 10 -4.04 7.51 15.36
C GLY A 10 -4.50 6.07 15.41
N GLY A 11 -3.60 5.12 15.62
CA GLY A 11 -3.93 3.69 15.65
C GLY A 11 -4.19 3.06 14.28
N THR A 12 -4.43 3.88 13.24
CA THR A 12 -4.80 3.46 11.88
C THR A 12 -3.70 3.65 10.85
N LEU A 13 -3.16 4.86 10.68
CA LEU A 13 -2.03 5.15 9.80
C LEU A 13 -0.71 5.23 10.58
N ALA A 14 -0.78 5.68 11.83
CA ALA A 14 0.38 5.83 12.70
C ALA A 14 0.06 5.42 14.14
N ARG A 15 1.04 4.87 14.84
CA ARG A 15 0.96 4.54 16.27
C ARG A 15 2.17 5.12 16.99
N ASN A 16 1.97 5.84 18.09
CA ASN A 16 3.04 6.47 18.87
C ASN A 16 4.00 7.33 18.02
N ARG A 17 3.45 8.09 17.05
CA ARG A 17 4.21 8.91 16.08
C ARG A 17 5.14 8.13 15.15
N VAL A 18 4.90 6.84 14.97
CA VAL A 18 5.57 6.00 13.98
C VAL A 18 4.53 5.55 12.96
N LEU A 19 4.84 5.68 11.67
CA LEU A 19 4.00 5.14 10.60
C LEU A 19 3.87 3.63 10.75
N LEU A 20 2.67 3.12 10.49
CA LEU A 20 2.47 1.69 10.36
C LEU A 20 3.06 1.19 9.02
N PRO A 21 3.50 -0.08 8.95
CA PRO A 21 4.03 -0.66 7.72
C PRO A 21 3.09 -0.43 6.53
N HIS A 22 3.66 -0.08 5.40
CA HIS A 22 2.99 0.15 4.11
C HIS A 22 1.93 1.28 4.07
N ALA A 23 1.61 1.93 5.20
CA ALA A 23 0.54 2.94 5.27
C ALA A 23 0.73 4.11 4.29
N ALA A 24 1.93 4.70 4.24
CA ALA A 24 2.21 5.83 3.34
C ALA A 24 2.11 5.43 1.85
N ALA A 25 2.66 4.27 1.48
CA ALA A 25 2.58 3.76 0.10
C ALA A 25 1.13 3.48 -0.28
N SER A 26 0.34 2.88 0.60
CA SER A 26 -1.07 2.58 0.34
C SER A 26 -1.94 3.83 0.24
N VAL A 27 -1.73 4.85 1.09
CA VAL A 27 -2.45 6.13 0.97
C VAL A 27 -2.07 6.86 -0.32
N ALA A 28 -0.79 6.86 -0.70
CA ALA A 28 -0.33 7.44 -1.96
C ALA A 28 -0.98 6.74 -3.16
N ALA A 29 -1.01 5.41 -3.15
CA ALA A 29 -1.65 4.59 -4.19
C ALA A 29 -3.16 4.85 -4.31
N CYS A 30 -3.87 5.10 -3.20
CA CYS A 30 -5.28 5.49 -3.25
C CYS A 30 -5.50 6.79 -4.03
N GLY A 31 -4.49 7.66 -4.14
CA GLY A 31 -4.57 8.91 -4.90
C GLY A 31 -4.69 8.73 -6.41
N SER A 32 -4.36 7.55 -6.94
CA SER A 32 -4.57 7.20 -8.35
C SER A 32 -5.80 6.33 -8.59
N PHE A 33 -6.57 6.02 -7.53
CA PHE A 33 -7.76 5.19 -7.69
C PHE A 33 -8.87 5.94 -8.42
N ILE A 34 -9.63 5.18 -9.21
CA ILE A 34 -10.78 5.66 -9.96
C ILE A 34 -12.03 4.98 -9.41
N THR A 35 -13.10 5.75 -9.24
CA THR A 35 -14.41 5.24 -8.85
C THR A 35 -15.05 4.47 -10.00
N LYS A 36 -16.09 3.68 -9.71
CA LYS A 36 -16.79 2.88 -10.72
C LYS A 36 -17.43 3.70 -11.85
N ASP A 37 -17.67 5.00 -11.66
CA ASP A 37 -18.16 5.89 -12.73
C ASP A 37 -17.05 6.54 -13.58
N GLY A 38 -15.79 6.24 -13.29
CA GLY A 38 -14.62 6.78 -13.98
C GLY A 38 -14.06 8.07 -13.37
N SER A 39 -14.68 8.62 -12.31
CA SER A 39 -14.15 9.81 -11.63
C SER A 39 -12.99 9.47 -10.69
N PRO A 40 -12.00 10.36 -10.49
CA PRO A 40 -10.97 10.17 -9.48
C PRO A 40 -11.57 9.97 -8.08
N LEU A 41 -11.04 9.03 -7.31
CA LEU A 41 -11.41 8.85 -5.91
C LEU A 41 -10.90 10.05 -5.09
N GLU A 42 -11.81 10.70 -4.35
CA GLU A 42 -11.40 11.72 -3.40
C GLU A 42 -11.00 11.08 -2.07
N SER A 43 -10.05 11.69 -1.35
CA SER A 43 -9.66 11.21 -0.03
C SER A 43 -9.35 12.33 0.95
N CYS A 44 -9.63 12.06 2.23
CA CYS A 44 -9.36 12.99 3.32
C CYS A 44 -9.02 12.27 4.62
N LEU A 45 -8.44 13.02 5.56
CA LEU A 45 -8.12 12.59 6.91
C LEU A 45 -9.15 13.18 7.89
N VAL A 46 -9.72 12.33 8.75
CA VAL A 46 -10.69 12.69 9.80
C VAL A 46 -10.18 12.17 11.15
N SER A 47 -9.64 13.07 11.97
CA SER A 47 -8.89 12.69 13.17
C SER A 47 -9.39 13.42 14.42
N ASP A 48 -9.53 12.66 15.51
CA ASP A 48 -9.72 13.25 16.82
C ASP A 48 -8.37 13.77 17.31
N PHE A 49 -8.35 15.04 17.68
CA PHE A 49 -7.18 15.70 18.26
C PHE A 49 -7.62 16.58 19.44
N VAL A 50 -6.87 17.64 19.74
CA VAL A 50 -7.16 18.55 20.84
C VAL A 50 -8.38 19.41 20.51
N LEU A 51 -9.40 19.42 21.38
CA LEU A 51 -10.51 20.36 21.27
C LEU A 51 -10.08 21.76 21.70
N ALA A 52 -10.59 22.78 21.02
CA ALA A 52 -10.28 24.17 21.36
C ALA A 52 -11.15 24.61 22.54
N ASP A 53 -10.51 25.05 23.63
CA ASP A 53 -11.21 25.57 24.82
C ASP A 53 -10.59 26.91 25.28
N PRO A 54 -11.33 28.03 25.23
CA PRO A 54 -12.59 28.21 24.49
C PRO A 54 -12.47 27.94 22.99
N PHE A 55 -13.61 27.65 22.35
CA PHE A 55 -13.69 27.41 20.92
C PHE A 55 -13.57 28.73 20.14
N GLU A 56 -12.33 29.12 19.82
CA GLU A 56 -11.96 30.38 19.17
C GLU A 56 -11.09 30.11 17.92
N SER A 57 -11.27 30.92 16.87
CA SER A 57 -10.60 30.72 15.58
C SER A 57 -9.08 30.64 15.68
N ASP A 58 -8.44 31.53 16.46
CA ASP A 58 -6.99 31.54 16.61
C ASP A 58 -6.45 30.25 17.27
N LYS A 59 -7.21 29.69 18.21
CA LYS A 59 -6.86 28.40 18.84
C LYS A 59 -7.03 27.24 17.87
N VAL A 60 -8.09 27.24 17.07
CA VAL A 60 -8.30 26.23 16.02
C VAL A 60 -7.14 26.25 15.02
N VAL A 61 -6.71 27.44 14.58
CA VAL A 61 -5.56 27.60 13.66
C VAL A 61 -4.26 27.11 14.30
N ALA A 62 -4.02 27.42 15.57
CA ALA A 62 -2.82 26.97 16.28
C ALA A 62 -2.78 25.43 16.43
N ILE A 63 -3.89 24.82 16.86
CA ILE A 63 -4.01 23.36 17.00
C ILE A 63 -3.88 22.67 15.64
N PHE A 64 -4.51 23.21 14.60
CA PHE A 64 -4.38 22.67 13.25
C PHE A 64 -2.93 22.73 12.76
N SER A 65 -2.24 23.85 13.00
CA SER A 65 -0.82 24.00 12.65
C SER A 65 0.08 22.99 13.36
N GLU A 66 -0.18 22.71 14.65
CA GLU A 66 0.52 21.67 15.40
C GLU A 66 0.31 20.29 14.77
N TYR A 67 -0.93 19.98 14.41
CA TYR A 67 -1.25 18.71 13.76
C TYR A 67 -0.56 18.55 12.40
N LEU A 68 -0.46 19.61 11.60
CA LEU A 68 0.28 19.58 10.33
C LEU A 68 1.77 19.30 10.52
N GLN A 69 2.37 19.69 11.65
CA GLN A 69 3.75 19.31 11.98
C GLN A 69 3.87 17.80 12.27
N ILE A 70 2.86 17.20 12.90
CA ILE A 70 2.79 15.75 13.09
C ILE A 70 2.74 15.05 11.73
N LEU A 71 1.88 15.49 10.81
CA LEU A 71 1.80 14.92 9.46
C LEU A 71 3.10 15.10 8.66
N THR A 72 3.78 16.24 8.84
CA THR A 72 5.08 16.50 8.20
C THR A 72 6.14 15.53 8.72
N THR A 73 6.21 15.33 10.04
CA THR A 73 7.14 14.39 10.68
C THR A 73 6.89 12.95 10.25
N LEU A 74 5.63 12.59 10.05
CA LEU A 74 5.22 11.27 9.54
C LEU A 74 5.40 11.13 8.02
N GLY A 75 5.76 12.18 7.28
CA GLY A 75 5.84 12.12 5.81
C GLY A 75 4.48 11.95 5.11
N LEU A 76 3.37 12.26 5.78
CA LEU A 76 2.01 12.12 5.23
C LEU A 76 1.43 13.43 4.70
N ARG A 77 1.99 14.59 5.08
CA ARG A 77 1.40 15.90 4.76
C ARG A 77 1.14 16.09 3.27
N ASP A 78 2.09 15.70 2.43
CA ASP A 78 2.01 15.90 0.98
C ASP A 78 0.91 15.06 0.33
N LEU A 79 0.56 13.92 0.94
CA LEU A 79 -0.52 13.04 0.48
C LEU A 79 -1.92 13.65 0.71
N PHE A 80 -2.03 14.66 1.58
CA PHE A 80 -3.28 15.33 1.94
C PHE A 80 -3.29 16.80 1.52
N GLN A 81 -2.54 17.20 0.49
CA GLN A 81 -2.62 18.54 -0.06
C GLN A 81 -3.87 18.72 -0.95
N PRO A 82 -4.55 19.88 -0.93
CA PRO A 82 -4.38 20.99 0.02
C PRO A 82 -4.97 20.63 1.39
N VAL A 83 -4.19 20.86 2.45
CA VAL A 83 -4.50 20.37 3.81
C VAL A 83 -5.74 21.01 4.41
N GLU A 84 -6.06 22.25 4.03
CA GLU A 84 -7.26 22.98 4.46
C GLU A 84 -8.55 22.34 3.95
N ARG A 85 -8.47 21.54 2.87
CA ARG A 85 -9.60 20.80 2.32
C ARG A 85 -9.60 19.34 2.74
N ARG A 86 -8.43 18.69 2.75
CA ARG A 86 -8.32 17.25 2.94
C ARG A 86 -8.02 16.80 4.37
N VAL A 87 -7.77 17.72 5.30
CA VAL A 87 -7.56 17.39 6.72
C VAL A 87 -8.65 18.03 7.57
N THR A 88 -9.39 17.19 8.29
CA THR A 88 -10.46 17.59 9.21
C THR A 88 -10.18 17.01 10.58
N LEU A 89 -9.95 17.90 11.53
CA LEU A 89 -9.81 17.59 12.96
C LEU A 89 -11.09 17.86 13.73
N SER A 90 -11.30 17.12 14.82
CA SER A 90 -12.35 17.38 15.81
C SER A 90 -12.39 18.83 16.29
N THR A 91 -11.23 19.49 16.36
CA THR A 91 -11.07 20.91 16.70
C THR A 91 -11.87 21.85 15.81
N HIS A 92 -12.04 21.55 14.53
CA HIS A 92 -12.73 22.45 13.60
C HIS A 92 -14.24 22.59 13.88
N ALA A 93 -14.83 21.55 14.48
CA ALA A 93 -16.25 21.54 14.86
C ALA A 93 -16.46 21.57 16.38
N ASN A 94 -15.36 21.54 17.14
CA ASN A 94 -15.33 21.27 18.58
C ASN A 94 -16.10 20.00 18.99
N ILE A 95 -16.01 18.96 18.15
CA ILE A 95 -16.79 17.73 18.23
C ILE A 95 -15.88 16.55 17.87
N MET A 96 -15.92 15.47 18.65
CA MET A 96 -15.13 14.25 18.39
C MET A 96 -15.95 13.23 17.59
N LYS A 97 -15.26 12.30 16.93
CA LYS A 97 -15.88 11.07 16.45
C LYS A 97 -16.50 10.32 17.65
N PRO A 98 -17.61 9.59 17.43
CA PRO A 98 -18.24 9.31 16.14
C PRO A 98 -19.44 10.23 15.81
N ASP A 99 -19.47 11.46 16.31
CA ASP A 99 -20.56 12.39 15.97
C ASP A 99 -20.61 12.65 14.46
N ARG A 100 -21.79 12.46 13.87
CA ARG A 100 -22.06 12.62 12.43
C ARG A 100 -21.48 13.92 11.85
N ARG A 101 -21.52 15.02 12.61
CA ARG A 101 -21.14 16.36 12.16
C ARG A 101 -19.66 16.46 11.76
N VAL A 102 -18.77 15.64 12.34
CA VAL A 102 -17.34 15.67 11.96
C VAL A 102 -17.11 15.10 10.56
N PHE A 103 -17.87 14.07 10.17
CA PHE A 103 -17.79 13.47 8.84
C PHE A 103 -18.44 14.36 7.77
N GLU A 104 -19.57 15.00 8.11
CA GLU A 104 -20.21 15.97 7.22
C GLU A 104 -19.32 17.20 6.99
N LEU A 105 -18.68 17.71 8.05
CA LEU A 105 -17.69 18.78 7.92
C LEU A 105 -16.51 18.37 7.05
N ALA A 106 -16.07 17.11 7.12
CA ALA A 106 -14.99 16.62 6.26
C ALA A 106 -15.37 16.63 4.77
N LEU A 107 -16.62 16.28 4.44
CA LEU A 107 -17.14 16.38 3.06
C LEU A 107 -17.27 17.83 2.61
N GLU A 108 -17.76 18.72 3.49
CA GLU A 108 -17.87 20.15 3.21
C GLU A 108 -16.50 20.77 2.91
N ARG A 109 -15.50 20.52 3.76
CA ARG A 109 -14.12 21.01 3.57
C ARG A 109 -13.48 20.44 2.32
N LEU A 110 -13.74 19.16 2.01
CA LEU A 110 -13.30 18.54 0.78
C LEU A 110 -13.94 19.20 -0.45
N GLY A 111 -15.10 19.84 -0.30
CA GLY A 111 -15.90 20.40 -1.38
C GLY A 111 -16.62 19.32 -2.20
N SER A 112 -16.82 18.14 -1.59
CA SER A 112 -17.44 16.99 -2.24
C SER A 112 -18.96 17.07 -2.12
N THR A 113 -19.66 16.68 -3.18
CA THR A 113 -21.13 16.51 -3.15
C THR A 113 -21.55 15.12 -2.71
N ALA A 114 -20.60 14.25 -2.36
CA ALA A 114 -20.88 12.90 -1.91
C ALA A 114 -21.67 12.90 -0.59
N THR A 115 -22.48 11.86 -0.38
CA THR A 115 -23.13 11.61 0.92
C THR A 115 -22.32 10.63 1.77
N LEU A 116 -22.61 10.53 3.07
CA LEU A 116 -21.94 9.55 3.95
C LEU A 116 -22.10 8.09 3.44
N THR A 117 -23.22 7.77 2.78
CA THR A 117 -23.44 6.45 2.14
C THR A 117 -22.52 6.16 0.94
N GLU A 118 -21.84 7.18 0.42
CA GLU A 118 -20.84 7.09 -0.65
C GLU A 118 -19.41 7.16 -0.10
N CYS A 119 -19.25 7.07 1.22
CA CYS A 119 -17.96 7.13 1.89
C CYS A 119 -17.51 5.74 2.37
N LEU A 120 -16.21 5.47 2.23
CA LEU A 120 -15.52 4.38 2.91
C LEU A 120 -14.67 4.97 4.03
N PHE A 121 -14.94 4.58 5.28
CA PHE A 121 -14.19 5.04 6.44
C PHE A 121 -13.27 3.95 7.00
N ILE A 122 -12.02 4.31 7.28
CA ILE A 122 -11.01 3.39 7.82
C ILE A 122 -10.53 3.91 9.17
N THR A 123 -10.71 3.09 10.21
CA THR A 123 -10.24 3.36 11.57
C THR A 123 -9.96 2.04 12.29
N GLU A 124 -9.14 2.04 13.33
CA GLU A 124 -8.92 0.91 14.22
C GLU A 124 -10.02 0.76 15.26
N ASN A 125 -10.78 1.83 15.51
CA ASN A 125 -11.75 1.90 16.60
C ASN A 125 -13.11 1.28 16.23
N ALA A 126 -13.41 0.11 16.81
CA ALA A 126 -14.66 -0.62 16.58
C ALA A 126 -15.93 0.20 16.91
N GLY A 127 -15.87 1.08 17.91
CA GLY A 127 -17.00 1.96 18.26
C GLY A 127 -17.27 2.99 17.17
N HIS A 128 -16.21 3.57 16.59
CA HIS A 128 -16.32 4.45 15.44
C HIS A 128 -16.86 3.72 14.20
N ILE A 129 -16.42 2.49 13.96
CA ILE A 129 -16.94 1.63 12.88
C ILE A 129 -18.45 1.40 13.03
N ALA A 130 -18.91 1.00 14.22
CA ALA A 130 -20.32 0.72 14.48
C ALA A 130 -21.19 1.97 14.25
N ALA A 131 -20.74 3.13 14.73
CA ALA A 131 -21.46 4.38 14.55
C ALA A 131 -21.45 4.88 13.09
N ALA A 132 -20.31 4.80 12.39
CA ALA A 132 -20.22 5.16 10.98
C ALA A 132 -21.12 4.28 10.09
N ARG A 133 -21.20 2.98 10.38
CA ARG A 133 -22.15 2.06 9.72
C ARG A 133 -23.61 2.43 9.98
N ALA A 134 -23.94 2.88 11.19
CA ALA A 134 -25.29 3.39 11.50
C ALA A 134 -25.64 4.68 10.71
N LEU A 135 -24.63 5.42 10.24
CA LEU A 135 -24.79 6.55 9.32
C LEU A 135 -24.83 6.14 7.84
N GLY A 136 -24.72 4.84 7.54
CA GLY A 136 -24.76 4.26 6.20
C GLY A 136 -23.41 4.21 5.48
N MET A 137 -22.31 4.57 6.15
CA MET A 137 -20.96 4.49 5.56
C MET A 137 -20.52 3.03 5.41
N MET A 138 -19.73 2.75 4.37
CA MET A 138 -18.93 1.51 4.35
C MET A 138 -17.71 1.71 5.25
N CYS A 139 -17.23 0.64 5.88
CA CYS A 139 -16.15 0.73 6.84
C CYS A 139 -15.22 -0.47 6.75
N LEU A 140 -13.91 -0.22 6.82
CA LEU A 140 -12.89 -1.24 7.05
C LEU A 140 -12.18 -0.95 8.37
N GLN A 141 -12.05 -1.95 9.23
CA GLN A 141 -11.36 -1.82 10.50
C GLN A 141 -9.90 -2.21 10.40
N PHE A 142 -9.00 -1.30 10.77
CA PHE A 142 -7.58 -1.63 10.89
C PHE A 142 -7.30 -2.41 12.19
N GLY A 143 -6.41 -3.40 12.12
CA GLY A 143 -5.95 -4.19 13.26
C GLY A 143 -6.76 -5.44 13.58
N ILE A 144 -7.71 -5.82 12.71
CA ILE A 144 -8.43 -7.10 12.80
C ILE A 144 -8.35 -7.88 11.49
N ASP A 145 -8.52 -9.20 11.58
CA ASP A 145 -8.69 -10.06 10.43
C ASP A 145 -10.17 -10.20 10.07
N GLY A 146 -10.46 -10.34 8.77
CA GLY A 146 -11.81 -10.70 8.30
C GLY A 146 -12.21 -9.95 7.04
N PRO A 147 -13.46 -10.14 6.56
CA PRO A 147 -13.97 -9.42 5.39
C PRO A 147 -14.02 -7.91 5.62
N ASP A 148 -14.23 -7.50 6.87
CA ASP A 148 -14.47 -6.10 7.27
C ASP A 148 -13.23 -5.40 7.83
N GLY A 149 -12.05 -6.00 7.73
CA GLY A 149 -10.83 -5.41 8.31
C GLY A 149 -9.54 -5.98 7.74
N PHE A 150 -8.42 -5.39 8.16
CA PHE A 150 -7.09 -5.82 7.76
C PHE A 150 -6.05 -5.44 8.82
N THR A 151 -4.93 -6.17 8.87
CA THR A 151 -3.84 -5.91 9.83
C THR A 151 -2.60 -5.27 9.21
N ASP A 152 -2.50 -5.28 7.88
CA ASP A 152 -1.40 -4.68 7.12
C ASP A 152 -1.95 -3.83 5.97
N TRP A 153 -1.34 -2.67 5.72
CA TRP A 153 -1.82 -1.72 4.72
C TRP A 153 -1.63 -2.17 3.27
N ALA A 154 -0.66 -3.05 3.00
CA ALA A 154 -0.49 -3.63 1.67
C ALA A 154 -1.69 -4.55 1.34
N ASP A 155 -2.09 -5.41 2.29
CA ASP A 155 -3.31 -6.22 2.19
C ASP A 155 -4.57 -5.35 2.14
N GLY A 156 -4.62 -4.33 3.01
CA GLY A 156 -5.75 -3.42 3.14
C GLY A 156 -6.06 -2.66 1.86
N LEU A 157 -5.02 -2.27 1.10
CA LEU A 157 -5.18 -1.55 -0.15
C LEU A 157 -5.96 -2.34 -1.19
N LEU A 158 -5.74 -3.66 -1.29
CA LEU A 158 -6.51 -4.53 -2.17
C LEU A 158 -7.99 -4.55 -1.76
N LYS A 159 -8.28 -4.58 -0.46
CA LYS A 159 -9.67 -4.49 0.03
C LYS A 159 -10.31 -3.15 -0.28
N ILE A 160 -9.56 -2.06 -0.19
CA ILE A 160 -10.04 -0.72 -0.56
C ILE A 160 -10.40 -0.71 -2.05
N ALA A 161 -9.51 -1.19 -2.93
CA ALA A 161 -9.76 -1.27 -4.37
C ALA A 161 -11.06 -2.03 -4.69
N LEU A 162 -11.26 -3.19 -4.05
CA LEU A 162 -12.45 -4.03 -4.23
C LEU A 162 -13.74 -3.38 -3.71
N ASN A 163 -13.68 -2.56 -2.67
CA ASN A 163 -14.85 -1.83 -2.16
C ASN A 163 -15.25 -0.65 -3.07
N ILE A 164 -14.30 -0.11 -3.83
CA ILE A 164 -14.55 0.99 -4.78
C ILE A 164 -15.16 0.46 -6.07
N ASP A 165 -14.47 -0.49 -6.70
CA ASP A 165 -14.94 -1.17 -7.89
C ASP A 165 -14.35 -2.60 -7.97
N PRO A 166 -15.15 -3.64 -7.64
CA PRO A 166 -14.70 -5.03 -7.71
C PRO A 166 -14.23 -5.47 -9.10
N ALA A 167 -14.67 -4.79 -10.16
CA ALA A 167 -14.28 -5.09 -11.54
C ALA A 167 -13.18 -4.16 -12.07
N GLY A 168 -12.75 -3.19 -11.27
CA GLY A 168 -11.78 -2.16 -11.66
C GLY A 168 -10.35 -2.69 -11.67
N ILE A 169 -9.90 -3.24 -12.81
CA ILE A 169 -8.56 -3.82 -12.97
C ILE A 169 -7.46 -2.80 -12.65
N GLU A 170 -7.64 -1.51 -12.95
CA GLU A 170 -6.64 -0.48 -12.69
C GLU A 170 -6.33 -0.33 -11.19
N ASN A 171 -7.37 -0.13 -10.35
CA ASN A 171 -7.19 -0.03 -8.90
C ASN A 171 -6.58 -1.31 -8.32
N ILE A 172 -7.01 -2.48 -8.82
CA ILE A 172 -6.48 -3.77 -8.39
C ILE A 172 -5.00 -3.90 -8.77
N THR A 173 -4.62 -3.50 -9.98
CA THR A 173 -3.22 -3.52 -10.45
C THR A 173 -2.35 -2.61 -9.59
N THR A 174 -2.82 -1.38 -9.30
CA THR A 174 -2.13 -0.47 -8.38
C THR A 174 -1.99 -1.07 -6.98
N ALA A 175 -3.06 -1.70 -6.45
CA ALA A 175 -3.02 -2.35 -5.15
C ALA A 175 -2.03 -3.52 -5.11
N LEU A 176 -2.00 -4.32 -6.17
CA LEU A 176 -1.05 -5.42 -6.32
C LEU A 176 0.39 -4.91 -6.38
N GLY A 177 0.66 -3.74 -6.95
CA GLY A 177 2.01 -3.14 -6.93
C GLY A 177 2.54 -2.97 -5.51
N VAL A 178 1.75 -2.36 -4.61
CA VAL A 178 2.14 -2.16 -3.20
C VAL A 178 2.27 -3.49 -2.46
N LEU A 179 1.35 -4.43 -2.70
CA LEU A 179 1.43 -5.78 -2.13
C LEU A 179 2.67 -6.54 -2.65
N GLY A 180 2.97 -6.38 -3.93
CA GLY A 180 4.13 -6.96 -4.59
C GLY A 180 5.42 -6.49 -3.97
N ASP A 181 5.58 -5.18 -3.79
CA ASP A 181 6.76 -4.59 -3.14
C ASP A 181 6.96 -5.14 -1.72
N ALA A 182 5.87 -5.30 -0.96
CA ALA A 182 5.90 -5.89 0.38
C ALA A 182 6.29 -7.38 0.38
N GLU A 183 5.97 -8.11 -0.68
CA GLU A 183 6.20 -9.55 -0.84
C GLU A 183 7.43 -9.88 -1.73
N GLY A 184 8.20 -8.87 -2.16
CA GLY A 184 9.38 -9.06 -3.01
C GLY A 184 9.07 -9.46 -4.46
N LEU A 185 7.93 -9.01 -4.98
CA LEU A 185 7.49 -9.17 -6.36
C LEU A 185 7.65 -7.84 -7.11
N ALA A 186 8.03 -7.93 -8.38
CA ALA A 186 8.17 -6.80 -9.29
C ALA A 186 7.45 -7.07 -10.61
N GLU A 187 7.29 -6.03 -11.45
CA GLU A 187 6.77 -6.15 -12.83
C GLU A 187 5.42 -6.90 -12.92
N ILE A 188 4.47 -6.53 -12.05
CA ILE A 188 3.14 -7.17 -12.05
C ILE A 188 2.39 -6.79 -13.32
N GLN A 189 1.95 -7.81 -14.06
CA GLN A 189 1.28 -7.68 -15.34
C GLN A 189 0.22 -8.76 -15.53
N HIS A 190 -0.56 -8.64 -16.62
CA HIS A 190 -1.62 -9.59 -16.96
C HIS A 190 -2.61 -9.86 -15.81
N VAL A 191 -2.97 -8.81 -15.08
CA VAL A 191 -3.91 -8.88 -13.96
C VAL A 191 -5.30 -9.26 -14.48
N ALA A 192 -5.89 -10.29 -13.89
CA ALA A 192 -7.23 -10.76 -14.17
C ALA A 192 -7.98 -11.04 -12.87
N VAL A 193 -9.29 -10.84 -12.90
CA VAL A 193 -10.20 -11.06 -11.77
C VAL A 193 -11.29 -12.03 -12.24
N ASP A 194 -11.40 -13.17 -11.57
CA ASP A 194 -12.44 -14.16 -11.80
C ASP A 194 -13.16 -14.48 -10.48
N GLY A 195 -14.35 -13.90 -10.31
CA GLY A 195 -15.10 -13.96 -9.06
C GLY A 195 -14.30 -13.42 -7.88
N ASN A 196 -13.87 -14.30 -6.98
CA ASN A 196 -13.08 -13.95 -5.79
C ASN A 196 -11.59 -14.26 -5.95
N VAL A 197 -11.13 -14.54 -7.17
CA VAL A 197 -9.74 -14.86 -7.43
C VAL A 197 -9.11 -13.76 -8.27
N VAL A 198 -8.00 -13.21 -7.78
CA VAL A 198 -7.13 -12.35 -8.59
C VAL A 198 -5.92 -13.17 -9.02
N SER A 199 -5.61 -13.13 -10.32
CA SER A 199 -4.41 -13.73 -10.88
C SER A 199 -3.58 -12.70 -11.62
N ALA A 200 -2.26 -12.81 -11.54
CA ALA A 200 -1.34 -11.96 -12.27
C ALA A 200 -0.03 -12.70 -12.56
N GLU A 201 0.78 -12.15 -13.45
CA GLU A 201 2.17 -12.55 -13.65
C GLU A 201 3.09 -11.49 -13.05
N ALA A 202 4.26 -11.90 -12.56
CA ALA A 202 5.24 -11.03 -11.93
C ALA A 202 6.66 -11.60 -12.03
N GLN A 203 7.64 -10.83 -11.61
CA GLN A 203 8.99 -11.30 -11.29
C GLN A 203 9.13 -11.46 -9.77
N ALA A 204 9.42 -12.67 -9.30
CA ALA A 204 9.71 -12.93 -7.89
C ALA A 204 11.23 -12.93 -7.66
N LEU A 205 11.66 -12.32 -6.56
CA LEU A 205 13.04 -12.43 -6.11
C LEU A 205 13.24 -13.75 -5.37
N VAL A 206 14.00 -14.66 -5.96
CA VAL A 206 14.17 -16.03 -5.45
C VAL A 206 15.62 -16.26 -5.05
N THR A 207 15.83 -16.80 -3.85
CA THR A 207 17.14 -17.21 -3.36
C THR A 207 17.59 -18.54 -3.99
N LEU A 208 18.82 -18.56 -4.50
CA LEU A 208 19.52 -19.75 -4.97
C LEU A 208 20.42 -20.28 -3.86
N ASP A 209 19.89 -21.22 -3.08
CA ASP A 209 20.61 -21.93 -2.03
C ASP A 209 21.26 -23.19 -2.63
N ASP A 210 22.44 -23.04 -3.23
CA ASP A 210 23.20 -24.12 -3.84
C ASP A 210 24.70 -23.90 -3.60
N SER A 211 25.28 -24.72 -2.71
CA SER A 211 26.68 -24.64 -2.31
C SER A 211 27.69 -24.76 -3.48
N SER A 212 27.29 -25.33 -4.62
CA SER A 212 28.12 -25.37 -5.83
C SER A 212 28.40 -24.00 -6.44
N LEU A 213 27.59 -22.99 -6.09
CA LEU A 213 27.78 -21.59 -6.51
C LEU A 213 28.91 -20.91 -5.73
N GLY A 214 29.46 -21.55 -4.68
CA GLY A 214 30.58 -21.05 -3.91
C GLY A 214 30.27 -19.69 -3.29
N GLU A 215 31.04 -18.65 -3.62
CA GLU A 215 30.79 -17.28 -3.15
C GLU A 215 29.42 -16.75 -3.59
N LEU A 216 28.79 -17.33 -4.61
CA LEU A 216 27.46 -16.96 -5.12
C LEU A 216 26.31 -17.73 -4.44
N ASP A 217 26.58 -18.59 -3.46
CA ASP A 217 25.53 -19.22 -2.65
C ASP A 217 24.69 -18.15 -1.91
N GLY A 218 23.38 -18.37 -1.81
CA GLY A 218 22.42 -17.40 -1.27
C GLY A 218 22.19 -16.16 -2.16
N LEU A 219 22.61 -16.20 -3.42
CA LEU A 219 22.33 -15.14 -4.41
C LEU A 219 20.84 -15.12 -4.76
N HIS A 220 20.29 -13.93 -4.92
CA HIS A 220 18.92 -13.73 -5.35
C HIS A 220 18.86 -13.44 -6.85
N VAL A 221 17.90 -14.06 -7.52
CA VAL A 221 17.62 -13.87 -8.95
C VAL A 221 16.15 -13.55 -9.16
N GLN A 222 15.85 -12.72 -10.15
CA GLN A 222 14.47 -12.51 -10.58
C GLN A 222 14.01 -13.69 -11.44
N MET A 223 12.83 -14.19 -11.14
CA MET A 223 12.25 -15.33 -11.84
C MET A 223 10.77 -15.07 -12.14
N PRO A 224 10.27 -15.48 -13.33
CA PRO A 224 8.86 -15.42 -13.63
C PRO A 224 8.05 -16.17 -12.57
N ALA A 225 7.01 -15.51 -12.08
CA ALA A 225 6.10 -16.06 -11.09
C ALA A 225 4.66 -15.78 -11.49
N LYS A 226 3.79 -16.73 -11.14
CA LYS A 226 2.34 -16.53 -11.17
C LYS A 226 1.84 -16.20 -9.78
N ILE A 227 1.06 -15.15 -9.68
CA ILE A 227 0.36 -14.72 -8.48
C ILE A 227 -1.06 -15.28 -8.54
N LYS A 228 -1.49 -15.89 -7.44
CA LYS A 228 -2.91 -16.19 -7.21
C LYS A 228 -3.31 -15.74 -5.82
N LEU A 229 -4.38 -14.96 -5.74
CA LEU A 229 -4.94 -14.39 -4.53
C LEU A 229 -6.40 -14.80 -4.42
N ASP A 230 -6.79 -15.26 -3.23
CA ASP A 230 -8.18 -15.61 -2.90
C ASP A 230 -8.74 -14.52 -1.97
N LEU A 231 -9.66 -13.73 -2.52
CA LEU A 231 -10.26 -12.57 -1.87
C LEU A 231 -11.23 -12.94 -0.76
N GLN A 232 -11.67 -14.20 -0.67
CA GLN A 232 -12.47 -14.66 0.47
C GLN A 232 -11.62 -14.86 1.73
N ARG A 233 -10.29 -14.94 1.59
CA ARG A 233 -9.42 -15.12 2.74
C ARG A 233 -9.30 -13.80 3.50
N PRO A 234 -9.39 -13.84 4.84
CA PRO A 234 -9.15 -12.67 5.70
C PRO A 234 -7.83 -11.95 5.40
N LYS A 235 -6.78 -12.75 5.11
CA LYS A 235 -5.49 -12.31 4.58
C LYS A 235 -5.29 -12.94 3.21
N PRO A 236 -5.40 -12.19 2.11
CA PRO A 236 -5.14 -12.71 0.78
C PRO A 236 -3.65 -13.00 0.64
N LYS A 237 -3.22 -14.21 1.01
CA LYS A 237 -1.83 -14.63 0.88
C LYS A 237 -1.48 -14.76 -0.59
N VAL A 238 -0.49 -14.00 -1.04
CA VAL A 238 0.10 -14.15 -2.37
C VAL A 238 0.65 -15.57 -2.50
N GLN A 239 0.01 -16.38 -3.34
CA GLN A 239 0.61 -17.65 -3.76
C GLN A 239 1.49 -17.36 -4.94
N VAL A 240 2.79 -17.33 -4.69
CA VAL A 240 3.83 -17.20 -5.71
C VAL A 240 4.18 -18.59 -6.20
N GLN A 241 3.89 -18.86 -7.47
CA GLN A 241 4.31 -20.10 -8.13
C GLN A 241 5.39 -19.78 -9.16
N THR A 242 6.60 -20.25 -8.89
CA THR A 242 7.69 -20.31 -9.87
C THR A 242 7.66 -21.67 -10.55
N PRO A 243 8.02 -21.79 -11.84
CA PRO A 243 8.12 -23.10 -12.48
C PRO A 243 9.09 -24.04 -11.74
N GLU A 244 8.79 -25.34 -11.65
CA GLU A 244 9.57 -26.31 -10.86
C GLU A 244 11.05 -26.34 -11.25
N ASP A 245 11.35 -26.31 -12.55
CA ASP A 245 12.70 -26.35 -13.08
C ASP A 245 13.42 -25.00 -13.06
N ALA A 246 12.70 -23.90 -12.79
CA ALA A 246 13.24 -22.57 -12.98
C ALA A 246 14.40 -22.28 -12.01
N LYS A 247 14.40 -22.83 -10.79
CA LYS A 247 15.53 -22.70 -9.86
C LYS A 247 16.77 -23.43 -10.39
N THR A 248 16.58 -24.62 -10.94
CA THR A 248 17.65 -25.43 -11.52
C THR A 248 18.27 -24.74 -12.74
N GLU A 249 17.42 -24.19 -13.61
CA GLU A 249 17.85 -23.40 -14.77
C GLU A 249 18.58 -22.12 -14.35
N ALA A 250 18.06 -21.39 -13.36
CA ALA A 250 18.69 -20.18 -12.84
C ALA A 250 20.06 -20.48 -12.22
N THR A 251 20.19 -21.54 -11.42
CA THR A 251 21.46 -22.01 -10.89
C THR A 251 22.44 -22.35 -12.02
N ALA A 252 22.01 -23.09 -13.04
CA ALA A 252 22.84 -23.43 -14.19
C ALA A 252 23.28 -22.17 -14.97
N PHE A 253 22.39 -21.20 -15.12
CA PHE A 253 22.68 -19.91 -15.74
C PHE A 253 23.74 -19.12 -14.96
N VAL A 254 23.61 -19.01 -13.64
CA VAL A 254 24.60 -18.33 -12.79
C VAL A 254 25.97 -19.02 -12.86
N ARG A 255 26.02 -20.36 -12.80
CA ARG A 255 27.26 -21.12 -13.00
C ARG A 255 27.88 -20.83 -14.37
N SER A 256 27.07 -20.74 -15.43
CA SER A 256 27.55 -20.38 -16.76
C SER A 256 28.13 -18.96 -16.79
N LEU A 257 27.48 -17.98 -16.17
CA LEU A 257 28.02 -16.61 -16.07
C LEU A 257 29.37 -16.58 -15.34
N GLN A 258 29.50 -17.34 -14.26
CA GLN A 258 30.74 -17.47 -13.49
C GLN A 258 31.86 -18.12 -14.32
N ALA A 259 31.57 -19.24 -14.99
CA ALA A 259 32.52 -19.98 -15.81
C ALA A 259 33.07 -19.16 -16.99
N HIS A 260 32.25 -18.27 -17.56
CA HIS A 260 32.62 -17.43 -18.70
C HIS A 260 33.11 -16.02 -18.30
N GLY A 261 33.29 -15.75 -17.00
CA GLY A 261 33.75 -14.45 -16.50
C GLY A 261 32.82 -13.29 -16.88
N LYS A 262 31.50 -13.54 -16.90
CA LYS A 262 30.47 -12.57 -17.28
C LYS A 262 29.87 -11.79 -16.09
N LEU A 263 30.32 -12.06 -14.87
CA LEU A 263 29.98 -11.34 -13.64
C LEU A 263 31.02 -10.25 -13.34
N GLY A 264 30.58 -9.04 -13.01
CA GLY A 264 31.43 -7.91 -12.63
C GLY A 264 32.27 -8.20 -11.39
N GLY A 265 33.51 -7.67 -11.35
CA GLY A 265 34.43 -7.81 -10.21
C GLY A 265 35.76 -8.50 -10.53
N ARG A 266 35.91 -9.15 -11.70
CA ARG A 266 37.20 -9.67 -12.19
C ARG A 266 37.40 -9.33 -13.67
N SER A 267 38.59 -8.85 -14.02
CA SER A 267 39.00 -8.64 -15.41
C SER A 267 38.98 -9.97 -16.16
N SER A 268 38.03 -10.13 -17.07
CA SER A 268 37.87 -11.33 -17.88
C SER A 268 38.56 -11.15 -19.24
N LEU A 269 39.35 -12.15 -19.65
CA LEU A 269 39.91 -12.23 -21.01
C LEU A 269 38.83 -12.48 -22.08
N LEU A 270 37.58 -12.77 -21.68
CA LEU A 270 36.46 -13.18 -22.53
C LEU A 270 35.46 -12.03 -22.83
N GLY A 271 35.91 -10.79 -22.71
CA GLY A 271 35.11 -9.58 -22.95
C GLY A 271 34.45 -9.01 -21.68
N PRO A 272 33.75 -7.87 -21.80
CA PRO A 272 33.22 -7.16 -20.63
C PRO A 272 32.15 -7.98 -19.91
N PRO A 273 32.03 -7.81 -18.57
CA PRO A 273 30.96 -8.43 -17.80
C PRO A 273 29.60 -7.92 -18.28
N THR A 274 28.63 -8.82 -18.29
CA THR A 274 27.24 -8.52 -18.71
C THR A 274 26.30 -8.44 -17.53
N HIS A 275 26.72 -8.92 -16.37
CA HIS A 275 25.94 -8.95 -15.14
C HIS A 275 26.79 -8.49 -13.97
N GLU A 276 26.15 -8.07 -12.89
CA GLU A 276 26.79 -7.77 -11.61
C GLU A 276 25.92 -8.23 -10.44
N VAL A 277 26.57 -8.39 -9.29
CA VAL A 277 25.89 -8.68 -8.03
C VAL A 277 25.81 -7.38 -7.25
N GLU A 278 24.60 -6.91 -7.01
CA GLU A 278 24.31 -5.73 -6.21
C GLU A 278 23.79 -6.15 -4.85
N THR A 279 24.03 -5.33 -3.84
CA THR A 279 23.40 -5.50 -2.53
C THR A 279 22.32 -4.46 -2.38
N ASP A 280 21.07 -4.90 -2.18
CA ASP A 280 19.95 -3.99 -1.99
C ASP A 280 19.94 -3.37 -0.58
N THR A 281 18.97 -2.49 -0.33
CA THR A 281 18.84 -1.73 0.93
C THR A 281 18.54 -2.62 2.15
N VAL A 282 18.14 -3.87 1.95
CA VAL A 282 17.90 -4.85 3.03
C VAL A 282 19.00 -5.91 3.10
N GLY A 283 20.09 -5.75 2.35
CA GLY A 283 21.27 -6.61 2.40
C GLY A 283 21.20 -7.86 1.50
N ARG A 284 20.18 -7.98 0.64
CA ARG A 284 20.07 -9.10 -0.30
C ARG A 284 21.04 -8.87 -1.46
N ARG A 285 21.81 -9.91 -1.80
CA ARG A 285 22.66 -9.94 -2.98
C ARG A 285 21.83 -10.35 -4.19
N ILE A 286 21.69 -9.46 -5.18
CA ILE A 286 20.83 -9.63 -6.35
C ILE A 286 21.68 -9.64 -7.62
N LEU A 287 21.44 -10.61 -8.49
CA LEU A 287 22.02 -10.62 -9.82
C LEU A 287 21.27 -9.64 -10.73
N ARG A 288 21.97 -8.64 -11.29
CA ARG A 288 21.43 -7.73 -12.31
C ARG A 288 22.21 -7.80 -13.61
N ARG A 289 21.54 -7.49 -14.72
CA ARG A 289 22.18 -7.34 -16.03
C ARG A 289 22.63 -5.89 -16.20
N LYS A 290 23.87 -5.67 -16.64
CA LYS A 290 24.39 -4.33 -16.94
C LYS A 290 23.66 -3.71 -18.13
N GLY A 291 23.29 -2.44 -17.99
CA GLY A 291 22.74 -1.62 -19.08
C GLY A 291 21.24 -1.80 -19.35
N PHE A 292 20.52 -2.42 -18.42
CA PHE A 292 19.05 -2.39 -18.35
C PHE A 292 18.69 -1.86 -16.95
N ASP A 293 18.32 -0.58 -16.88
CA ASP A 293 17.64 0.04 -15.73
C ASP A 293 16.15 0.20 -16.07
#